data_AF-A0AAD4T3M1-F1
#
_entry.id   AF-A0AAD4T3M1-F1
#
_cell.length_a   1.000
_cell.length_b   1.000
_cell.length_c   1.000
_cell.angle_alpha   90.00
_cell.angle_beta   90.00
_cell.angle_gamma   90.00
#
_symmetry.space_group_name_H-M   'P 1'
#
loop_
_entity.id
_entity.type
_entity.pdbx_description
1 polymer ?
#
loop_
_entity_poly.entity_id
_entity_poly.type
_entity_poly.pdbx_seq_one_letter_code
_entity_poly.pdbx_strand_id
1 'polypeptide(L)'
;FKMGEDSIPKEEAYQIINDELMLDGNPRLNLASFVTTWMEPECDKLMMDSINKNYVDMDEYPVTTELQNRCVNMIARLFNAPLEEAETAVGVGTVGSSEAIMLAGLAFKRRWQNKMRG
;
A
#
# COMPACT_ATOMS: atom_id res chain seq x y z
N PHE A 1 -20.79 -12.32 19.76
CA PHE A 1 -20.75 -12.36 18.29
C PHE A 1 -20.64 -13.80 17.82
N LYS A 2 -21.36 -14.18 16.76
CA LYS A 2 -21.33 -15.51 16.12
C LYS A 2 -21.47 -15.31 14.61
N MET A 3 -20.94 -16.25 13.82
CA MET A 3 -21.20 -16.31 12.39
C MET A 3 -22.66 -16.69 12.15
N GLY A 4 -23.29 -16.13 11.11
CA GLY A 4 -24.62 -16.57 10.68
C GLY A 4 -24.61 -18.06 10.31
N GLU A 5 -25.66 -18.78 10.69
CA GLU A 5 -25.75 -20.23 10.43
C GLU A 5 -26.15 -20.52 8.97
N ASP A 6 -26.94 -19.62 8.36
CA ASP A 6 -27.43 -19.74 7.00
C ASP A 6 -26.93 -18.59 6.11
N SER A 7 -26.89 -18.85 4.80
CA SER A 7 -26.61 -17.83 3.79
C SER A 7 -27.85 -16.98 3.52
N ILE A 8 -27.64 -15.71 3.17
CA ILE A 8 -28.68 -14.79 2.70
C ILE A 8 -28.42 -14.39 1.25
N PRO A 9 -29.41 -13.86 0.51
CA PRO A 9 -29.20 -13.30 -0.82
C PRO A 9 -28.11 -12.22 -0.82
N LYS A 10 -27.27 -12.21 -1.85
CA LYS A 10 -26.12 -11.29 -1.95
C LYS A 10 -26.56 -9.83 -1.96
N GLU A 11 -27.72 -9.53 -2.53
CA GLU A 11 -28.32 -8.19 -2.59
C GLU A 11 -28.71 -7.71 -1.18
N GLU A 12 -29.29 -8.60 -0.37
CA GLU A 12 -29.65 -8.28 1.02
C GLU A 12 -28.40 -8.05 1.87
N ALA A 13 -27.39 -8.91 1.73
CA ALA A 13 -26.10 -8.73 2.42
C ALA A 13 -25.45 -7.39 2.07
N TYR A 14 -25.42 -7.05 0.78
CA TYR A 14 -24.87 -5.77 0.32
C TYR A 14 -25.66 -4.58 0.89
N GLN A 15 -26.99 -4.61 0.80
CA GLN A 15 -27.83 -3.50 1.24
C GLN A 15 -27.67 -3.25 2.75
N ILE A 16 -27.69 -4.30 3.57
CA ILE A 16 -27.54 -4.18 5.02
C ILE A 16 -26.19 -3.54 5.38
N ILE A 17 -25.10 -4.04 4.80
CA ILE A 17 -23.75 -3.53 5.07
C ILE A 17 -23.61 -2.09 4.56
N ASN A 18 -24.10 -1.82 3.35
CA ASN A 18 -24.01 -0.49 2.74
C ASN A 18 -24.79 0.57 3.56
N ASP A 19 -25.97 0.22 4.07
CA ASP A 19 -26.77 1.13 4.89
C ASP A 19 -26.13 1.38 6.26
N GLU A 20 -25.50 0.37 6.87
CA GLU A 20 -24.74 0.54 8.11
C GLU A 20 -23.54 1.47 7.91
N LEU A 21 -22.83 1.34 6.79
CA LEU A 21 -21.70 2.21 6.43
C LEU A 21 -22.11 3.67 6.18
N MET A 22 -23.39 3.98 5.93
CA MET A 22 -23.84 5.37 5.82
C MET A 22 -23.75 6.14 7.14
N LEU A 23 -23.59 5.45 8.27
CA LEU A 23 -23.36 6.06 9.58
C LEU A 23 -21.92 6.57 9.75
N ASP A 24 -20.99 6.15 8.88
CA ASP A 24 -19.64 6.68 8.88
C ASP A 24 -19.61 8.14 8.40
N GLY A 25 -18.64 8.90 8.93
CA GLY A 25 -18.43 10.28 8.51
C GLY A 25 -18.00 10.36 7.05
N ASN A 26 -18.49 11.37 6.31
CA ASN A 26 -18.09 11.59 4.93
C ASN A 26 -16.56 11.86 4.85
N PRO A 27 -15.76 11.00 4.16
CA PRO A 27 -14.31 11.15 4.10
C PRO A 27 -13.86 12.50 3.53
N ARG A 28 -14.63 13.11 2.61
CA ARG A 28 -14.28 14.43 2.04
C ARG A 28 -14.45 15.58 3.03
N LEU A 29 -15.22 15.37 4.08
CA LEU A 29 -15.42 16.36 5.16
C LEU A 29 -14.52 16.07 6.37
N ASN A 30 -13.74 14.99 6.33
CA ASN A 30 -12.82 14.65 7.40
C ASN A 30 -11.52 15.45 7.29
N LEU A 31 -11.46 16.58 7.99
CA LEU A 31 -10.27 17.45 8.05
C LEU A 31 -9.21 17.00 9.05
N ALA A 32 -9.46 15.92 9.82
CA ALA A 32 -8.52 15.41 10.80
C ALA A 32 -7.52 14.39 10.21
N SER A 33 -7.81 13.85 9.03
CA SER A 33 -6.99 12.83 8.39
C SER A 33 -5.95 13.42 7.46
N PHE A 34 -4.79 12.75 7.39
CA PHE A 34 -3.74 13.02 6.40
C PHE A 34 -3.82 12.09 5.17
N VAL A 35 -4.76 11.13 5.16
CA VAL A 35 -4.90 10.19 4.04
C VAL A 35 -5.70 10.81 2.90
N THR A 36 -5.37 10.44 1.67
CA THR A 36 -6.12 10.87 0.48
C THR A 36 -7.53 10.29 0.49
N THR A 37 -8.55 11.13 0.29
CA THR A 37 -9.98 10.74 0.29
C THR A 37 -10.68 10.90 -1.07
N TRP A 38 -9.91 11.23 -2.11
CA TRP A 38 -10.40 11.36 -3.48
C TRP A 38 -9.30 11.03 -4.50
N MET A 39 -9.69 10.37 -5.59
CA MET A 39 -8.84 10.07 -6.75
C MET A 39 -9.65 10.27 -8.05
N GLU A 40 -8.94 10.39 -9.17
CA GLU A 40 -9.58 10.51 -10.50
C GLU A 40 -10.25 9.19 -10.92
N PRO A 41 -11.36 9.23 -11.69
CA PRO A 41 -12.07 8.02 -12.14
C PRO A 41 -11.20 7.03 -12.93
N GLU A 42 -10.21 7.53 -13.65
CA GLU A 42 -9.22 6.71 -14.36
C GLU A 42 -8.37 5.88 -13.39
N CYS A 43 -8.08 6.42 -12.21
CA CYS A 43 -7.35 5.72 -11.16
C CYS A 43 -8.23 4.69 -10.46
N ASP A 44 -9.50 5.01 -10.19
CA ASP A 44 -10.49 4.05 -9.66
C ASP A 44 -10.59 2.82 -10.57
N LYS A 45 -10.61 3.05 -11.90
CA LYS A 45 -10.63 1.96 -12.89
C LYS A 45 -9.38 1.10 -12.81
N LEU A 46 -8.18 1.70 -12.75
CA LEU A 46 -6.93 0.96 -12.61
C LEU A 46 -6.90 0.11 -11.34
N MET A 47 -7.40 0.63 -10.22
CA MET A 47 -7.49 -0.10 -8.96
C MET A 47 -8.45 -1.29 -9.07
N MET A 48 -9.65 -1.08 -9.60
CA MET A 48 -10.64 -2.15 -9.76
C MET A 48 -10.19 -3.22 -10.76
N ASP A 49 -9.54 -2.84 -11.86
CA ASP A 49 -8.98 -3.77 -12.86
C ASP A 49 -7.79 -4.59 -12.33
N SER A 50 -7.18 -4.18 -11.20
CA SER A 50 -6.01 -4.83 -10.60
C SER A 50 -6.28 -5.45 -9.22
N ILE A 51 -7.51 -5.41 -8.72
CA ILE A 51 -7.87 -5.85 -7.35
C ILE A 51 -7.55 -7.33 -7.07
N ASN A 52 -7.49 -8.16 -8.11
CA ASN A 52 -7.20 -9.59 -8.02
C ASN A 52 -5.71 -9.93 -8.23
N LYS A 53 -4.84 -8.94 -8.43
CA LYS A 53 -3.39 -9.16 -8.56
C LYS A 53 -2.73 -9.23 -7.20
N ASN A 54 -2.15 -10.37 -6.87
CA ASN A 54 -1.39 -10.54 -5.66
C ASN A 54 0.03 -9.98 -5.82
N TYR A 55 0.36 -8.87 -5.17
CA TYR A 55 1.63 -8.17 -5.35
C TYR A 55 2.88 -9.03 -5.05
N VAL A 56 2.80 -10.00 -4.13
CA VAL A 56 3.94 -10.86 -3.78
C VAL A 56 4.32 -11.83 -4.92
N ASP A 57 3.42 -12.04 -5.87
CA ASP A 57 3.56 -13.01 -6.95
C ASP A 57 4.30 -12.40 -8.14
N MET A 58 5.61 -12.23 -7.97
CA MET A 58 6.45 -11.47 -8.90
C MET A 58 6.63 -12.16 -10.26
N ASP A 59 6.54 -13.49 -10.30
CA ASP A 59 6.71 -14.29 -11.52
C ASP A 59 5.46 -14.19 -12.41
N GLU A 60 4.27 -14.13 -11.80
CA GLU A 60 2.96 -14.01 -12.44
C GLU A 60 2.68 -12.57 -12.87
N TYR A 61 3.18 -11.59 -12.12
CA TYR A 61 2.95 -10.16 -12.36
C TYR A 61 4.24 -9.34 -12.48
N PRO A 62 5.14 -9.67 -13.44
CA PRO A 62 6.45 -9.03 -13.55
C PRO A 62 6.36 -7.52 -13.83
N VAL A 63 5.34 -7.10 -14.58
CA VAL A 63 5.09 -5.67 -14.87
C VAL A 63 4.69 -4.91 -13.60
N THR A 64 3.94 -5.53 -12.69
CA THR A 64 3.58 -4.92 -11.40
C THR A 64 4.83 -4.65 -10.56
N THR A 65 5.73 -5.63 -10.50
CA THR A 65 7.03 -5.51 -9.82
C THR A 65 7.89 -4.42 -10.46
N GLU A 66 7.93 -4.35 -11.79
CA GLU A 66 8.68 -3.32 -12.49
C GLU A 66 8.13 -1.91 -12.20
N LEU A 67 6.81 -1.74 -12.16
CA LEU A 67 6.19 -0.46 -11.78
C LEU A 67 6.58 -0.05 -10.36
N GLN A 68 6.65 -1.00 -9.41
CA GLN A 68 7.12 -0.70 -8.07
C GLN A 68 8.59 -0.25 -8.06
N ASN A 69 9.47 -0.89 -8.82
CA ASN A 69 10.87 -0.48 -8.96
C ASN A 69 11.00 0.91 -9.58
N ARG A 70 10.19 1.23 -10.60
CA ARG A 70 10.14 2.57 -11.19
C ARG A 70 9.71 3.61 -10.16
N CYS A 71 8.70 3.33 -9.33
CA CYS A 71 8.29 4.21 -8.23
C CYS A 71 9.41 4.44 -7.21
N VAL A 72 10.13 3.38 -6.80
CA VAL A 72 11.30 3.52 -5.91
C VAL A 72 12.37 4.41 -6.53
N ASN A 73 12.69 4.20 -7.80
CA ASN A 73 13.66 5.03 -8.51
C ASN A 73 13.24 6.50 -8.57
N MET A 74 11.97 6.78 -8.88
CA MET A 74 11.45 8.16 -8.93
C MET A 74 11.50 8.83 -7.55
N ILE A 75 11.10 8.13 -6.48
CA ILE A 75 11.13 8.66 -5.11
C ILE A 75 12.57 8.87 -4.62
N ALA A 76 13.49 7.94 -4.92
CA ALA A 76 14.89 8.08 -4.53
C ALA A 76 15.54 9.30 -5.22
N ARG A 77 15.24 9.51 -6.51
CA ARG A 77 15.69 10.71 -7.24
C ARG A 77 15.06 11.99 -6.68
N LEU A 78 13.76 11.96 -6.33
CA LEU A 78 13.07 13.07 -5.66
C LEU A 78 13.75 13.47 -4.34
N PHE A 79 14.29 12.50 -3.59
CA PHE A 79 15.05 12.74 -2.36
C PHE A 79 16.56 12.94 -2.56
N ASN A 80 17.02 13.13 -3.79
CA ASN A 80 18.43 13.34 -4.13
C ASN A 80 19.35 12.24 -3.57
N ALA A 81 18.89 10.98 -3.62
CA ALA A 81 19.72 9.84 -3.27
C ALA A 81 20.99 9.83 -4.15
N PRO A 82 22.15 9.42 -3.60
CA PRO A 82 23.41 9.39 -4.35
C PRO A 82 23.38 8.21 -5.34
N LEU A 83 22.78 8.44 -6.51
CA LEU A 83 22.60 7.47 -7.58
C LEU A 83 23.30 7.95 -8.85
N GLU A 84 23.97 7.04 -9.54
CA GLU A 84 24.41 7.30 -10.92
C GLU A 84 23.22 7.28 -11.90
N GLU A 85 23.39 7.82 -13.11
CA GLU A 85 22.28 8.02 -14.06
C GLU A 85 21.46 6.75 -14.35
N ALA A 86 22.10 5.59 -14.45
CA ALA A 86 21.45 4.30 -14.74
C ALA A 86 21.34 3.38 -13.51
N GLU A 87 21.64 3.88 -12.31
CA GLU A 87 21.66 3.05 -11.10
C GLU A 87 20.23 2.79 -10.58
N THR A 88 19.99 1.54 -10.16
CA THR A 88 18.74 1.16 -9.49
C THR A 88 18.83 1.55 -8.02
N ALA A 89 17.87 2.34 -7.56
CA ALA A 89 17.79 2.78 -6.19
C ALA A 89 17.52 1.63 -5.22
N VAL A 90 18.08 1.73 -4.02
CA VAL A 90 17.79 0.82 -2.91
C VAL A 90 16.54 1.30 -2.18
N GLY A 91 15.46 0.52 -2.25
CA GLY A 91 14.22 0.83 -1.55
C GLY A 91 13.14 -0.22 -1.81
N VAL A 92 12.03 -0.12 -1.08
CA VAL A 92 10.89 -1.02 -1.19
C VAL A 92 9.59 -0.27 -0.93
N GLY A 93 8.52 -0.64 -1.63
CA GLY A 93 7.16 -0.16 -1.34
C GLY A 93 6.56 -0.94 -0.16
N THR A 94 5.89 -0.25 0.75
CA THR A 94 5.26 -0.82 1.95
C THR A 94 3.79 -0.46 2.02
N VAL A 95 3.00 -1.16 2.85
CA VAL A 95 1.58 -0.83 3.06
C VAL A 95 1.41 0.59 3.63
N GLY A 96 2.36 1.04 4.44
CA GLY A 96 2.40 2.41 4.95
C GLY A 96 3.66 2.71 5.76
N SER A 97 3.80 3.96 6.20
CA SER A 97 5.02 4.44 6.88
C SER A 97 5.39 3.66 8.13
N SER A 98 4.43 3.05 8.85
CA SER A 98 4.71 2.22 10.02
C SER A 98 5.62 1.03 9.69
N GLU A 99 5.33 0.32 8.61
CA GLU A 99 6.17 -0.80 8.13
C GLU A 99 7.53 -0.28 7.64
N ALA A 100 7.54 0.80 6.87
CA ALA A 100 8.79 1.41 6.38
C ALA A 100 9.73 1.83 7.53
N ILE A 101 9.20 2.43 8.59
CA ILE A 101 9.96 2.85 9.77
C ILE A 101 10.49 1.63 10.53
N MET A 102 9.72 0.55 10.65
CA MET A 102 10.18 -0.69 11.27
C MET A 102 11.32 -1.33 10.48
N LEU A 103 11.20 -1.42 9.16
CA LEU A 103 12.26 -1.93 8.28
C LEU A 103 13.54 -1.08 8.39
N ALA A 104 13.41 0.25 8.37
CA ALA A 104 14.53 1.15 8.60
C ALA A 104 15.18 0.95 9.99
N GLY A 105 14.36 0.81 11.04
CA GLY A 105 14.82 0.52 12.40
C GLY A 105 15.57 -0.81 12.49
N LEU A 106 15.08 -1.87 11.83
CA LEU A 106 15.75 -3.16 11.74
C LEU A 106 17.10 -3.05 11.01
N ALA A 107 17.16 -2.32 9.89
CA ALA A 107 18.39 -2.08 9.15
C ALA A 107 19.42 -1.32 10.01
N PHE A 108 19.01 -0.24 10.70
CA PHE A 108 19.88 0.50 11.61
C PHE A 108 20.39 -0.37 12.77
N LYS A 109 19.49 -1.11 13.42
CA LYS A 109 19.85 -2.03 14.51
C LYS A 109 20.85 -3.08 14.05
N ARG A 110 20.63 -3.70 12.88
CA ARG A 110 21.53 -4.73 12.33
C ARG A 110 22.90 -4.15 11.99
N ARG A 111 22.95 -2.97 11.38
CA ARG A 111 24.20 -2.25 11.09
C ARG A 111 24.99 -1.95 12.37
N TRP A 112 24.31 -1.48 13.42
CA TRP A 112 24.93 -1.23 14.72
C TRP A 112 25.48 -2.53 15.36
N GLN A 113 24.69 -3.61 15.38
CA GLN A 113 25.14 -4.90 15.92
C GLN A 113 26.40 -5.42 15.21
N ASN A 114 26.45 -5.32 13.88
CA ASN A 114 27.62 -5.76 13.11
C ASN A 114 28.85 -4.90 13.44
N LYS A 115 28.68 -3.59 13.63
CA LYS A 115 29.77 -2.68 14.03
C LYS A 115 30.29 -2.98 15.44
N MET A 116 29.44 -3.40 16.37
CA MET A 116 29.83 -3.71 17.76
C MET A 116 30.46 -5.10 17.93
N ARG A 117 30.38 -5.96 16.91
CA ARG A 117 30.95 -7.32 16.93
C ARG A 117 32.37 -7.38 16.35
N GLY A 118 32.82 -6.32 15.68
CA GLY A 118 34.21 -6.11 15.27
C GLY A 118 34.91 -5.17 16.24
#